data_AF-A0A1Q7GUC8-F1
#
_entry.id   AF-A0A1Q7GUC8-F1
#
_cell.length_a   1.000
_cell.length_b   1.000
_cell.length_c   1.000
_cell.angle_alpha   90.00
_cell.angle_beta   90.00
_cell.angle_gamma   90.00
#
_symmetry.space_group_name_H-M   'P 1'
#
loop_
_entity.id
_entity.type
_entity.pdbx_description
1 polymer ?
#
loop_
_entity_poly.entity_id
_entity_poly.type
_entity_poly.pdbx_seq_one_letter_code
_entity_poly.pdbx_strand_id
1 'polypeptide(L)'
;MRIAILDPAAGISGDMTLGALLSLGVPVSWLEELPKRLGLDGVAVTVRDVRRAGIMCKQVEFAIPDQPHGRHVGALVRLVEHAPVSDWVKQRAVRAFQLVGEAEGRVHAMAPEKVHLHEVGAVDAVLDIVGGIEGFEKLGVEAVYHLPVAVGQGWVETAHGQLPVPAPATAILLEGLEIAADGPVIGEATTPTGAALLRVLSSGAPPERWRMVGSGWGAGQRDPKAYPNALRILVAESASEAGRVVLLATDVDDMSPEYVEPLRQALVAAGALDVQTWPVQMKKGRQGFRVEVMAPESLAEAVTAELFRHSTTAGVRRWVAERATLPRHQLTVRLDGVAVRVKVLDGGSVRVKPEYDDVLAAAQALGRPPLEVARAVERDAETMIAKTKE
;
A
#
# COMPACT_ATOMS: atom_id res chain seq x y z
N MET A 1 12.99 -3.79 -3.08
CA MET A 1 11.57 -3.96 -2.69
C MET A 1 10.82 -4.57 -3.85
N ARG A 2 10.21 -5.74 -3.67
CA ARG A 2 9.34 -6.37 -4.67
C ARG A 2 7.92 -5.87 -4.49
N ILE A 3 7.28 -5.40 -5.56
CA ILE A 3 5.96 -4.78 -5.52
C ILE A 3 5.02 -5.47 -6.53
N ALA A 4 3.72 -5.43 -6.25
CA ALA A 4 2.68 -5.72 -7.22
C ALA A 4 1.99 -4.43 -7.65
N ILE A 5 1.65 -4.31 -8.93
CA ILE A 5 0.81 -3.23 -9.46
C ILE A 5 -0.41 -3.89 -10.10
N LEU A 6 -1.57 -3.64 -9.51
CA LEU A 6 -2.88 -4.02 -10.05
C LEU A 6 -3.19 -3.11 -11.24
N ASP A 7 -3.50 -3.69 -12.38
CA ASP A 7 -3.93 -2.99 -13.59
C ASP A 7 -5.38 -3.37 -13.93
N PRO A 8 -6.36 -2.76 -13.25
CA PRO A 8 -7.79 -3.04 -13.41
C PRO A 8 -8.40 -2.34 -14.63
N ALA A 9 -7.74 -2.40 -15.79
CA ALA A 9 -8.22 -1.79 -17.04
C ALA A 9 -9.53 -2.42 -17.57
N ALA A 10 -9.78 -3.70 -17.26
CA ALA A 10 -11.06 -4.38 -17.46
C ALA A 10 -11.83 -4.56 -16.15
N GLY A 11 -11.50 -3.77 -15.14
CA GLY A 11 -11.99 -3.87 -13.77
C GLY A 11 -11.30 -4.94 -12.94
N ILE A 12 -11.87 -5.22 -11.78
CA ILE A 12 -11.35 -6.18 -10.80
C ILE A 12 -12.49 -6.91 -10.09
N SER A 13 -12.32 -8.21 -9.93
CA SER A 13 -13.15 -9.10 -9.10
C SER A 13 -12.24 -10.07 -8.34
N GLY A 14 -12.79 -10.82 -7.39
CA GLY A 14 -11.99 -11.75 -6.60
C GLY A 14 -11.48 -12.94 -7.43
N ASP A 15 -12.33 -13.57 -8.24
CA ASP A 15 -11.94 -14.64 -9.17
C ASP A 15 -10.85 -14.20 -10.17
N MET A 16 -10.95 -12.99 -10.74
CA MET A 16 -9.90 -12.40 -11.57
C MET A 16 -8.61 -12.16 -10.79
N THR A 17 -8.71 -11.73 -9.53
CA THR A 17 -7.54 -11.54 -8.66
C THR A 17 -6.83 -12.86 -8.40
N LEU A 18 -7.58 -13.89 -8.01
CA LEU A 18 -7.08 -15.25 -7.78
C LEU A 18 -6.43 -15.83 -9.04
N GLY A 19 -7.10 -15.72 -10.20
CA GLY A 19 -6.57 -16.18 -11.47
C GLY A 19 -5.23 -15.50 -11.80
N ALA A 20 -5.12 -14.19 -11.61
CA ALA A 20 -3.89 -13.46 -11.90
C ALA A 20 -2.74 -13.88 -10.97
N LEU A 21 -3.03 -14.14 -9.70
CA LEU A 21 -2.05 -14.66 -8.72
C LEU A 21 -1.56 -16.07 -9.10
N LEU A 22 -2.46 -16.96 -9.50
CA LEU A 22 -2.10 -18.30 -9.98
C LEU A 22 -1.27 -18.22 -11.28
N SER A 23 -1.62 -17.29 -12.17
CA SER A 23 -0.85 -17.02 -13.39
C SER A 23 0.56 -16.49 -13.10
N LEU A 24 0.76 -15.83 -11.95
CA LEU A 24 2.06 -15.37 -11.47
C LEU A 24 2.88 -16.45 -10.74
N GLY A 25 2.36 -17.67 -10.64
CA GLY A 25 3.07 -18.81 -10.06
C GLY A 25 2.73 -19.10 -8.59
N VAL A 26 1.69 -18.47 -8.02
CA VAL A 26 1.14 -18.95 -6.74
C VAL A 26 0.58 -20.38 -6.96
N PRO A 27 0.91 -21.37 -6.11
CA PRO A 27 0.51 -22.75 -6.35
C PRO A 27 -1.02 -22.94 -6.38
N VAL A 28 -1.50 -23.69 -7.38
CA VAL A 28 -2.94 -24.04 -7.51
C VAL A 28 -3.43 -24.83 -6.30
N SER A 29 -2.60 -25.76 -5.79
CA SER A 29 -2.94 -26.60 -4.64
C SER A 29 -3.30 -25.79 -3.39
N TRP A 30 -2.69 -24.62 -3.20
CA TRP A 30 -3.03 -23.74 -2.08
C TRP A 30 -4.48 -23.25 -2.17
N LEU A 31 -4.94 -22.88 -3.37
CA LEU A 31 -6.30 -22.41 -3.57
C LEU A 31 -7.29 -23.57 -3.43
N GLU A 32 -6.95 -24.76 -3.93
CA GLU A 32 -7.76 -25.97 -3.77
C GLU A 32 -7.94 -26.37 -2.29
N GLU A 33 -6.93 -26.13 -1.45
CA GLU A 33 -6.97 -26.40 0.00
C GLU A 33 -7.67 -25.29 0.81
N LEU A 34 -7.84 -24.09 0.24
CA LEU A 34 -8.40 -22.93 0.95
C LEU A 34 -9.80 -23.20 1.54
N PRO A 35 -10.80 -23.75 0.81
CA PRO A 35 -12.11 -23.98 1.39
C PRO A 35 -12.06 -24.90 2.62
N LYS A 36 -11.26 -25.97 2.56
CA LYS A 36 -11.07 -26.90 3.68
C LYS A 36 -10.45 -26.20 4.90
N ARG A 37 -9.44 -25.34 4.69
CA ARG A 37 -8.81 -24.55 5.76
C ARG A 37 -9.80 -23.57 6.42
N LEU A 38 -10.78 -23.09 5.66
CA LEU A 38 -11.83 -22.19 6.13
C LEU A 38 -13.06 -22.91 6.70
N GLY A 39 -13.05 -24.24 6.77
CA GLY A 39 -14.21 -25.03 7.22
C GLY A 39 -15.41 -24.92 6.29
N LEU A 40 -15.17 -24.69 5.00
CA LEU A 40 -16.18 -24.59 3.94
C LEU A 40 -16.26 -25.93 3.19
N ASP A 41 -16.77 -26.94 3.87
CA ASP A 41 -16.92 -28.29 3.31
C ASP A 41 -17.86 -28.30 2.10
N GLY A 42 -17.55 -29.16 1.12
CA GLY A 42 -18.35 -29.34 -0.08
C GLY A 42 -18.14 -28.28 -1.18
N VAL A 43 -17.32 -27.26 -0.94
CA VAL A 43 -16.89 -26.33 -2.00
C VAL A 43 -15.80 -26.98 -2.84
N ALA A 44 -16.00 -27.04 -4.16
CA ALA A 44 -14.97 -27.47 -5.10
C ALA A 44 -14.37 -26.28 -5.85
N VAL A 45 -13.05 -26.29 -6.03
CA VAL A 45 -12.30 -25.27 -6.78
C VAL A 45 -11.94 -25.83 -8.14
N THR A 46 -12.23 -25.09 -9.20
CA THR A 46 -11.79 -25.42 -10.56
C THR A 46 -10.91 -24.30 -11.08
N VAL A 47 -9.71 -24.65 -11.54
CA VAL A 47 -8.78 -23.71 -12.20
C VAL A 47 -8.53 -24.17 -13.62
N ARG A 48 -8.72 -23.27 -14.59
CA ARG A 48 -8.54 -23.57 -16.02
C ARG A 48 -7.62 -22.56 -16.69
N ASP A 49 -6.84 -23.03 -17.65
CA ASP A 49 -6.20 -22.17 -18.63
C ASP A 49 -7.21 -21.78 -19.71
N VAL A 50 -7.41 -20.49 -19.90
CA VAL A 50 -8.34 -19.95 -20.89
C VAL A 50 -7.68 -18.85 -21.73
N ARG A 51 -8.29 -18.52 -22.86
CA ARG A 51 -7.86 -17.39 -23.71
C ARG A 51 -8.93 -16.32 -23.73
N ARG A 52 -8.61 -15.10 -23.30
CA ARG A 52 -9.47 -13.92 -23.42
C ARG A 52 -8.87 -12.98 -24.46
N ALA A 53 -9.59 -12.75 -25.57
CA ALA A 53 -9.09 -11.98 -26.71
C ALA A 53 -7.66 -12.40 -27.16
N GLY A 54 -7.33 -13.69 -27.08
CA GLY A 54 -6.03 -14.25 -27.45
C GLY A 54 -4.96 -14.25 -26.34
N ILE A 55 -5.22 -13.64 -25.19
CA ILE A 55 -4.33 -13.61 -24.03
C ILE A 55 -4.56 -14.85 -23.16
N MET A 56 -3.50 -15.58 -22.81
CA MET A 56 -3.57 -16.69 -21.87
C MET A 56 -3.81 -16.18 -20.45
N CYS A 57 -4.85 -16.69 -19.81
CA CYS A 57 -5.25 -16.36 -18.44
C CYS A 57 -5.53 -17.62 -17.64
N LYS A 58 -5.49 -17.52 -16.31
CA LYS A 58 -6.13 -18.50 -15.43
C LYS A 58 -7.54 -18.04 -15.09
N GLN A 59 -8.53 -18.93 -15.21
CA GLN A 59 -9.89 -18.72 -14.73
C GLN A 59 -10.11 -19.57 -13.48
N VAL A 60 -10.72 -18.99 -12.46
CA VAL A 60 -11.09 -19.66 -11.20
C VAL A 60 -12.61 -19.75 -11.14
N GLU A 61 -13.13 -20.91 -10.77
CA GLU A 61 -14.55 -21.16 -10.57
C GLU A 61 -14.73 -21.92 -9.24
N PHE A 62 -15.65 -21.46 -8.40
CA PHE A 62 -16.05 -22.14 -7.18
C PHE A 62 -17.42 -22.81 -7.36
N ALA A 63 -17.49 -24.12 -7.20
CA ALA A 63 -18.76 -24.83 -7.11
C ALA A 63 -19.19 -24.86 -5.64
N ILE A 64 -20.16 -24.03 -5.30
CA ILE A 64 -20.65 -23.84 -3.93
C ILE A 64 -22.01 -24.54 -3.77
N PRO A 65 -22.17 -25.46 -2.79
CA PRO A 65 -23.46 -26.09 -2.52
C PRO A 65 -24.53 -25.07 -2.10
N ASP A 66 -25.80 -25.36 -2.41
CA ASP A 66 -26.94 -24.52 -2.04
C ASP A 66 -26.90 -24.12 -0.56
N GLN A 67 -26.94 -22.81 -0.32
CA GLN A 67 -26.95 -22.23 1.03
C GLN A 67 -28.36 -21.72 1.32
N PRO A 68 -29.18 -22.43 2.13
CA PRO A 68 -30.59 -22.08 2.35
C PRO A 68 -30.78 -20.73 3.06
N HIS A 69 -29.74 -20.23 3.75
CA HIS A 69 -29.74 -18.91 4.40
C HIS A 69 -28.40 -18.22 4.14
N GLY A 70 -28.41 -17.05 3.49
CA GLY A 70 -27.21 -16.23 3.31
C GLY A 70 -26.57 -15.89 4.64
N ARG A 71 -25.22 -15.84 4.69
CA ARG A 71 -24.50 -15.50 5.92
C ARG A 71 -24.42 -13.98 6.09
N HIS A 72 -24.69 -13.50 7.29
CA HIS A 72 -24.45 -12.10 7.63
C HIS A 72 -22.95 -11.80 7.73
N VAL A 73 -22.56 -10.55 7.48
CA VAL A 73 -21.16 -10.07 7.57
C VAL A 73 -20.51 -10.45 8.90
N GLY A 74 -21.22 -10.31 10.02
CA GLY A 74 -20.68 -10.69 11.34
C GLY A 74 -20.32 -12.18 11.48
N ALA A 75 -20.99 -13.08 10.75
CA ALA A 75 -20.62 -14.49 10.71
C ALA A 75 -19.39 -14.75 9.85
N LEU A 76 -19.21 -13.99 8.76
CA LEU A 76 -18.04 -14.07 7.88
C LEU A 76 -16.78 -13.57 8.59
N VAL A 77 -16.87 -12.46 9.32
CA VAL A 77 -15.78 -11.94 10.16
C VAL A 77 -15.33 -13.00 11.17
N ARG A 78 -16.26 -13.62 11.90
CA ARG A 78 -15.93 -14.69 12.85
C ARG A 78 -15.26 -15.88 12.17
N LEU A 79 -15.69 -16.26 10.96
CA LEU A 79 -15.05 -17.33 10.21
C LEU A 79 -13.59 -17.01 9.87
N VAL A 80 -13.31 -15.77 9.43
CA VAL A 80 -11.95 -15.30 9.12
C VAL A 80 -11.07 -15.25 10.38
N GLU A 81 -11.60 -14.80 11.51
CA GLU A 81 -10.84 -14.72 12.78
C GLU A 81 -10.32 -16.09 13.23
N HIS A 82 -11.11 -17.15 13.02
CA HIS A 82 -10.76 -18.53 13.37
C HIS A 82 -9.99 -19.26 12.26
N ALA A 83 -9.82 -18.67 11.08
CA ALA A 83 -9.11 -19.30 9.98
C ALA A 83 -7.61 -19.51 10.31
N PRO A 84 -6.99 -20.61 9.84
CA PRO A 84 -5.56 -20.86 10.01
C PRO A 84 -4.74 -20.12 8.95
N VAL A 85 -4.87 -18.79 8.92
CA VAL A 85 -4.11 -17.86 8.07
C VAL A 85 -3.32 -16.88 8.94
N SER A 86 -2.35 -16.17 8.37
CA SER A 86 -1.52 -15.22 9.11
C SER A 86 -2.33 -14.05 9.68
N ASP A 87 -1.82 -13.38 10.72
CA ASP A 87 -2.45 -12.18 11.27
C ASP A 87 -2.56 -11.06 10.24
N TRP A 88 -1.59 -10.97 9.32
CA TRP A 88 -1.60 -10.01 8.22
C TRP A 88 -2.80 -10.23 7.28
N VAL A 89 -3.11 -11.50 6.96
CA VAL A 89 -4.29 -11.89 6.17
C VAL A 89 -5.57 -11.63 6.95
N LYS A 90 -5.65 -12.07 8.22
CA LYS A 90 -6.85 -11.90 9.06
C LYS A 90 -7.26 -10.44 9.17
N GLN A 91 -6.32 -9.56 9.53
CA GLN A 91 -6.60 -8.14 9.74
C GLN A 91 -7.18 -7.49 8.48
N ARG A 92 -6.60 -7.77 7.31
CA ARG A 92 -7.08 -7.22 6.03
C ARG A 92 -8.39 -7.81 5.57
N ALA A 93 -8.57 -9.12 5.72
CA ALA A 93 -9.82 -9.78 5.33
C ALA A 93 -10.99 -9.33 6.21
N VAL A 94 -10.79 -9.22 7.53
CA VAL A 94 -11.79 -8.63 8.44
C VAL A 94 -12.10 -7.19 8.03
N ARG A 95 -11.08 -6.37 7.75
CA ARG A 95 -11.31 -4.99 7.29
C ARG A 95 -12.08 -4.93 5.97
N ALA A 96 -11.81 -5.83 5.02
CA ALA A 96 -12.53 -5.91 3.76
C ALA A 96 -14.01 -6.22 3.99
N PHE A 97 -14.33 -7.20 4.85
CA PHE A 97 -15.72 -7.51 5.21
C PHE A 97 -16.42 -6.36 5.93
N GLN A 98 -15.73 -5.65 6.81
CA GLN A 98 -16.27 -4.45 7.46
C GLN A 98 -16.59 -3.36 6.43
N LEU A 99 -15.68 -3.09 5.48
CA LEU A 99 -15.91 -2.12 4.41
C LEU A 99 -17.11 -2.49 3.54
N VAL A 100 -17.23 -3.76 3.15
CA VAL A 100 -18.39 -4.25 2.39
C VAL A 100 -19.67 -4.10 3.23
N GLY A 101 -19.66 -4.51 4.50
CA GLY A 101 -20.82 -4.35 5.39
C GLY A 101 -21.20 -2.89 5.63
N GLU A 102 -20.24 -1.99 5.75
CA GLU A 102 -20.47 -0.54 5.85
C GLU A 102 -21.12 0.02 4.58
N ALA A 103 -20.63 -0.39 3.39
CA ALA A 103 -21.16 0.04 2.11
C ALA A 103 -22.59 -0.46 1.89
N GLU A 104 -22.83 -1.75 2.06
CA GLU A 104 -24.16 -2.36 1.94
C GLU A 104 -25.13 -1.85 3.02
N GLY A 105 -24.63 -1.63 4.25
CA GLY A 105 -25.41 -1.05 5.34
C GLY A 105 -25.88 0.38 5.04
N ARG A 106 -25.05 1.19 4.36
CA ARG A 106 -25.43 2.50 3.83
C ARG A 106 -26.51 2.39 2.76
N VAL A 107 -26.38 1.45 1.83
CA VAL A 107 -27.37 1.23 0.74
C VAL A 107 -28.73 0.79 1.30
N HIS A 108 -28.74 -0.05 2.34
CA HIS A 108 -29.94 -0.64 2.92
C HIS A 108 -30.43 0.00 4.21
N ALA A 109 -29.81 1.11 4.65
CA ALA A 109 -30.10 1.78 5.91
C ALA A 109 -30.14 0.83 7.13
N MET A 110 -29.14 -0.06 7.24
CA MET A 110 -29.05 -1.05 8.30
C MET A 110 -27.65 -1.11 8.94
N ALA A 111 -27.57 -1.68 10.13
CA ALA A 111 -26.30 -1.88 10.83
C ALA A 111 -25.38 -2.82 10.03
N PRO A 112 -24.09 -2.47 9.84
CA PRO A 112 -23.15 -3.23 9.01
C PRO A 112 -23.06 -4.73 9.34
N GLU A 113 -23.18 -5.09 10.62
CA GLU A 113 -23.03 -6.47 11.09
C GLU A 113 -24.23 -7.36 10.74
N LYS A 114 -25.39 -6.74 10.49
CA LYS A 114 -26.66 -7.40 10.15
C LYS A 114 -26.91 -7.51 8.65
N VAL A 115 -26.06 -6.90 7.83
CA VAL A 115 -26.15 -6.97 6.37
C VAL A 115 -26.07 -8.42 5.92
N HIS A 116 -27.02 -8.81 5.06
CA HIS A 116 -26.90 -9.98 4.21
C HIS A 116 -26.26 -9.56 2.89
N LEU A 117 -25.21 -10.26 2.47
CA LEU A 117 -24.64 -10.06 1.15
C LEU A 117 -25.60 -10.69 0.12
N HIS A 118 -26.44 -9.85 -0.48
CA HIS A 118 -27.45 -10.27 -1.45
C HIS A 118 -26.86 -10.45 -2.86
N GLU A 119 -25.88 -9.62 -3.22
CA GLU A 119 -25.27 -9.59 -4.56
C GLU A 119 -23.97 -10.38 -4.65
N VAL A 120 -23.28 -10.59 -3.51
CA VAL A 120 -22.06 -11.39 -3.41
C VAL A 120 -22.37 -12.66 -2.63
N GLY A 121 -22.25 -13.83 -3.26
CA GLY A 121 -22.43 -15.10 -2.57
C GLY A 121 -21.51 -15.16 -1.36
N ALA A 122 -22.07 -15.31 -0.14
CA ALA A 122 -21.30 -15.10 1.09
C ALA A 122 -20.08 -16.04 1.24
N VAL A 123 -20.14 -17.23 0.64
CA VAL A 123 -19.02 -18.19 0.58
C VAL A 123 -17.99 -17.77 -0.48
N ASP A 124 -18.45 -17.31 -1.65
CA ASP A 124 -17.62 -16.82 -2.74
C ASP A 124 -16.79 -15.62 -2.31
N ALA A 125 -17.43 -14.65 -1.65
CA ALA A 125 -16.80 -13.48 -1.05
C ALA A 125 -15.66 -13.85 -0.09
N VAL A 126 -15.84 -14.90 0.71
CA VAL A 126 -14.81 -15.39 1.65
C VAL A 126 -13.61 -15.96 0.92
N LEU A 127 -13.85 -16.80 -0.09
CA LEU A 127 -12.77 -17.42 -0.86
C LEU A 127 -12.00 -16.36 -1.66
N ASP A 128 -12.72 -15.42 -2.26
CA ASP A 128 -12.16 -14.29 -3.00
C ASP A 128 -11.34 -13.34 -2.14
N ILE A 129 -11.89 -12.89 -1.01
CA ILE A 129 -11.21 -11.91 -0.13
C ILE A 129 -10.02 -12.58 0.55
N VAL A 130 -10.25 -13.71 1.23
CA VAL A 130 -9.18 -14.38 1.99
C VAL A 130 -8.12 -14.91 1.03
N GLY A 131 -8.55 -15.55 -0.07
CA GLY A 131 -7.65 -16.07 -1.08
C GLY A 131 -6.89 -14.96 -1.78
N GLY A 132 -7.55 -13.89 -2.23
CA GLY A 132 -6.89 -12.75 -2.87
C GLY A 132 -5.80 -12.15 -1.99
N ILE A 133 -6.11 -11.90 -0.71
CA ILE A 133 -5.16 -11.34 0.25
C ILE A 133 -4.00 -12.31 0.53
N GLU A 134 -4.29 -13.56 0.92
CA GLU A 134 -3.24 -14.55 1.20
C GLU A 134 -2.38 -14.85 -0.04
N GLY A 135 -2.95 -14.79 -1.24
CA GLY A 135 -2.21 -14.96 -2.47
C GLY A 135 -1.17 -13.86 -2.71
N PHE A 136 -1.43 -12.61 -2.33
CA PHE A 136 -0.40 -11.55 -2.34
C PHE A 136 0.70 -11.79 -1.31
N GLU A 137 0.36 -12.29 -0.11
CA GLU A 137 1.35 -12.70 0.89
C GLU A 137 2.25 -13.81 0.33
N LYS A 138 1.66 -14.83 -0.31
CA LYS A 138 2.40 -15.93 -0.95
C LYS A 138 3.21 -15.51 -2.16
N LEU A 139 2.74 -14.53 -2.92
CA LEU A 139 3.51 -13.95 -4.01
C LEU A 139 4.80 -13.29 -3.49
N GLY A 140 4.86 -12.92 -2.21
CA GLY A 140 6.04 -12.36 -1.56
C GLY A 140 6.32 -10.93 -1.99
N VAL A 141 5.26 -10.14 -2.20
CA VAL A 141 5.37 -8.70 -2.47
C VAL A 141 5.29 -7.91 -1.17
N GLU A 142 6.08 -6.84 -1.07
CA GLU A 142 6.17 -5.99 0.11
C GLU A 142 5.13 -4.85 0.08
N ALA A 143 4.65 -4.47 -1.11
CA ALA A 143 3.54 -3.55 -1.29
C ALA A 143 2.73 -3.85 -2.55
N VAL A 144 1.47 -3.45 -2.53
CA VAL A 144 0.56 -3.52 -3.66
C VAL A 144 0.13 -2.10 -4.04
N TYR A 145 0.25 -1.74 -5.30
CA TYR A 145 -0.21 -0.48 -5.88
C TYR A 145 -1.30 -0.75 -6.91
N HIS A 146 -1.99 0.28 -7.38
CA HIS A 146 -2.95 0.15 -8.46
C HIS A 146 -2.87 1.31 -9.45
N LEU A 147 -3.13 1.01 -10.72
CA LEU A 147 -3.49 2.01 -11.73
C LEU A 147 -4.97 2.41 -11.59
N PRO A 148 -5.40 3.53 -12.21
CA PRO A 148 -6.78 3.96 -12.15
C PRO A 148 -7.79 2.85 -12.47
N VAL A 149 -8.88 2.80 -11.71
CA VAL A 149 -9.82 1.68 -11.70
C VAL A 149 -10.90 1.85 -12.77
N ALA A 150 -11.05 0.87 -13.68
CA ALA A 150 -12.18 0.86 -14.59
C ALA A 150 -13.42 0.27 -13.88
N VAL A 151 -14.51 1.03 -13.84
CA VAL A 151 -15.77 0.61 -13.19
C VAL A 151 -16.73 -0.12 -14.12
N GLY A 152 -16.56 0.06 -15.44
CA GLY A 152 -17.48 -0.43 -16.47
C GLY A 152 -18.49 0.64 -16.88
N GLN A 153 -19.49 0.26 -17.66
CA GLN A 153 -20.48 1.20 -18.21
C GLN A 153 -21.86 0.57 -18.40
N GLY A 154 -22.90 1.40 -18.39
CA GLY A 154 -24.27 0.98 -18.66
C GLY A 154 -25.03 0.59 -17.40
N TRP A 155 -25.88 -0.43 -17.53
CA TRP A 155 -26.78 -0.90 -16.47
C TRP A 155 -26.57 -2.39 -16.22
N VAL A 156 -26.73 -2.82 -14.97
CA VAL A 156 -26.65 -4.23 -14.54
C VAL A 156 -27.93 -4.66 -13.85
N GLU A 157 -28.31 -5.92 -14.07
CA GLU A 157 -29.44 -6.55 -13.38
C GLU A 157 -28.97 -7.12 -12.04
N THR A 158 -29.66 -6.76 -10.98
CA THR A 158 -29.32 -7.11 -9.58
C THR A 158 -30.58 -7.58 -8.85
N ALA A 159 -30.43 -8.03 -7.60
CA ALA A 159 -31.57 -8.29 -6.72
C ALA A 159 -32.46 -7.05 -6.49
N HIS A 160 -31.92 -5.85 -6.75
CA HIS A 160 -32.58 -4.55 -6.63
C HIS A 160 -33.13 -4.04 -7.97
N GLY A 161 -33.15 -4.90 -9.00
CA GLY A 161 -33.53 -4.54 -10.37
C GLY A 161 -32.36 -4.00 -11.19
N GLN A 162 -32.66 -3.16 -12.18
CA GLN A 162 -31.62 -2.56 -13.01
C GLN A 162 -30.98 -1.35 -12.33
N LEU A 163 -29.66 -1.40 -12.14
CA LEU A 163 -28.86 -0.34 -11.53
C LEU A 163 -27.82 0.21 -12.51
N PRO A 164 -27.49 1.51 -12.45
CA PRO A 164 -26.38 2.05 -13.23
C PRO A 164 -25.05 1.51 -12.71
N VAL A 165 -24.06 1.45 -13.58
CA VAL A 165 -22.67 1.11 -13.23
C VAL A 165 -21.88 2.39 -12.90
N PRO A 166 -21.11 2.44 -11.80
CA PRO A 166 -20.95 1.39 -10.78
C PRO A 166 -22.19 1.21 -9.90
N ALA A 167 -22.43 -0.04 -9.48
CA ALA A 167 -23.49 -0.34 -8.51
C ALA A 167 -23.25 0.40 -7.17
N PRO A 168 -24.30 0.70 -6.38
CA PRO A 168 -24.22 1.57 -5.21
C PRO A 168 -23.16 1.16 -4.17
N ALA A 169 -23.06 -0.13 -3.83
CA ALA A 169 -22.07 -0.62 -2.88
C ALA A 169 -20.63 -0.47 -3.43
N THR A 170 -20.42 -0.81 -4.71
CA THR A 170 -19.15 -0.59 -5.41
C THR A 170 -18.78 0.89 -5.43
N ALA A 171 -19.72 1.79 -5.73
CA ALA A 171 -19.48 3.23 -5.75
C ALA A 171 -18.99 3.76 -4.40
N ILE A 172 -19.59 3.30 -3.30
CA ILE A 172 -19.16 3.65 -1.93
C ILE A 172 -17.76 3.12 -1.64
N LEU A 173 -17.47 1.88 -2.02
CA LEU A 173 -16.16 1.26 -1.79
C LEU A 173 -15.03 1.95 -2.56
N LEU A 174 -15.35 2.59 -3.67
CA LEU A 174 -14.39 3.33 -4.51
C LEU A 174 -14.19 4.79 -4.11
N GLU A 175 -14.93 5.31 -3.11
CA GLU A 175 -14.73 6.69 -2.60
C GLU A 175 -13.26 6.94 -2.23
N GLY A 176 -12.63 7.93 -2.87
CA GLY A 176 -11.23 8.32 -2.66
C GLY A 176 -10.19 7.61 -3.54
N LEU A 177 -10.60 6.69 -4.42
CA LEU A 177 -9.71 6.06 -5.42
C LEU A 177 -9.80 6.79 -6.77
N GLU A 178 -8.72 6.72 -7.54
CA GLU A 178 -8.71 7.23 -8.91
C GLU A 178 -9.48 6.29 -9.84
N ILE A 179 -10.45 6.83 -10.58
CA ILE A 179 -11.28 6.10 -11.53
C ILE A 179 -10.83 6.41 -12.95
N ALA A 180 -10.68 5.36 -13.76
CA ALA A 180 -10.45 5.51 -15.19
C ALA A 180 -11.77 5.88 -15.88
N ALA A 181 -11.75 6.93 -16.70
CA ALA A 181 -12.95 7.46 -17.35
C ALA A 181 -13.59 6.48 -18.35
N ASP A 182 -12.81 5.56 -18.94
CA ASP A 182 -13.27 4.65 -19.99
C ASP A 182 -12.56 3.29 -19.92
N GLY A 183 -13.33 2.21 -19.85
CA GLY A 183 -12.89 0.84 -20.07
C GLY A 183 -13.85 0.13 -21.02
N PRO A 184 -13.44 -0.88 -21.79
CA PRO A 184 -14.28 -1.48 -22.84
C PRO A 184 -15.47 -2.30 -22.29
N VAL A 185 -15.64 -2.35 -20.97
CA VAL A 185 -16.52 -3.30 -20.28
C VAL A 185 -17.96 -2.78 -20.19
N ILE A 186 -18.85 -3.35 -21.00
CA ILE A 186 -20.30 -3.18 -20.84
C ILE A 186 -20.78 -4.02 -19.65
N GLY A 187 -21.47 -3.38 -18.71
CA GLY A 187 -21.85 -3.92 -17.40
C GLY A 187 -20.81 -3.60 -16.32
N GLU A 188 -20.94 -4.24 -15.16
CA GLU A 188 -20.02 -4.05 -14.03
C GLU A 188 -18.64 -4.62 -14.35
N ALA A 189 -17.59 -3.80 -14.30
CA ALA A 189 -16.20 -4.25 -14.48
C ALA A 189 -15.51 -4.51 -13.14
N THR A 190 -15.74 -3.60 -12.18
CA THR A 190 -15.24 -3.74 -10.81
C THR A 190 -16.39 -4.15 -9.90
N THR A 191 -16.26 -5.30 -9.25
CA THR A 191 -17.28 -5.81 -8.32
C THR A 191 -17.06 -5.25 -6.91
N PRO A 192 -18.05 -5.33 -6.00
CA PRO A 192 -17.86 -4.94 -4.60
C PRO A 192 -16.67 -5.65 -3.95
N THR A 193 -16.47 -6.93 -4.24
CA THR A 193 -15.33 -7.71 -3.75
C THR A 193 -14.00 -7.19 -4.29
N GLY A 194 -13.92 -6.88 -5.58
CA GLY A 194 -12.72 -6.32 -6.19
C GLY A 194 -12.38 -4.93 -5.63
N ALA A 195 -13.38 -4.07 -5.42
CA ALA A 195 -13.21 -2.78 -4.79
C ALA A 195 -12.74 -2.91 -3.32
N ALA A 196 -13.29 -3.86 -2.56
CA ALA A 196 -12.85 -4.14 -1.20
C ALA A 196 -11.40 -4.63 -1.14
N LEU A 197 -10.99 -5.52 -2.07
CA LEU A 197 -9.60 -5.97 -2.21
C LEU A 197 -8.65 -4.79 -2.48
N LEU A 198 -8.98 -3.91 -3.42
CA LEU A 198 -8.19 -2.70 -3.69
C LEU A 198 -8.00 -1.85 -2.44
N ARG A 199 -9.09 -1.61 -1.69
CA ARG A 199 -9.09 -0.75 -0.49
C ARG A 199 -8.22 -1.28 0.65
N VAL A 200 -8.09 -2.60 0.80
CA VAL A 200 -7.31 -3.18 1.91
C VAL A 200 -5.88 -3.56 1.53
N LEU A 201 -5.62 -3.76 0.24
CA LEU A 201 -4.29 -4.14 -0.26
C LEU A 201 -3.48 -2.94 -0.71
N SER A 202 -4.11 -1.93 -1.31
CA SER A 202 -3.36 -0.91 -2.03
C SER A 202 -2.73 0.16 -1.13
N SER A 203 -1.48 0.48 -1.43
CA SER A 203 -0.73 1.63 -0.93
C SER A 203 -0.91 2.90 -1.78
N GLY A 204 -1.86 2.90 -2.73
CA GLY A 204 -2.13 4.02 -3.66
C GLY A 204 -1.53 3.82 -5.05
N ALA A 205 -1.19 4.93 -5.71
CA ALA A 205 -0.59 4.95 -7.04
C ALA A 205 0.83 4.35 -7.04
N PRO A 206 1.25 3.66 -8.12
CA PRO A 206 2.58 3.08 -8.20
C PRO A 206 3.69 4.15 -8.17
N PRO A 207 4.92 3.79 -7.77
CA PRO A 207 6.05 4.69 -7.86
C PRO A 207 6.30 5.13 -9.31
N GLU A 208 6.90 6.30 -9.51
CA GLU A 208 7.20 6.83 -10.85
C GLU A 208 8.12 5.92 -11.67
N ARG A 209 9.02 5.20 -10.99
CA ARG A 209 9.99 4.30 -11.61
C ARG A 209 10.04 2.95 -10.91
N TRP A 210 9.95 1.91 -11.71
CA TRP A 210 10.04 0.52 -11.29
C TRP A 210 10.56 -0.32 -12.47
N ARG A 211 11.11 -1.48 -12.15
CA ARG A 211 11.61 -2.44 -13.14
C ARG A 211 10.64 -3.61 -13.22
N MET A 212 10.08 -3.85 -14.40
CA MET A 212 9.21 -4.99 -14.64
C MET A 212 9.96 -6.31 -14.41
N VAL A 213 9.36 -7.20 -13.63
CA VAL A 213 9.84 -8.57 -13.40
C VAL A 213 8.95 -9.57 -14.14
N GLY A 214 7.64 -9.36 -14.12
CA GLY A 214 6.69 -10.25 -14.79
C GLY A 214 5.27 -9.73 -14.75
N SER A 215 4.35 -10.45 -15.38
CA SER A 215 2.92 -10.17 -15.32
C SER A 215 2.12 -11.47 -15.36
N GLY A 216 0.93 -11.46 -14.76
CA GLY A 216 -0.02 -12.56 -14.84
C GLY A 216 -1.43 -12.04 -15.04
N TRP A 217 -2.27 -12.90 -15.60
CA TRP A 217 -3.61 -12.57 -16.04
C TRP A 217 -4.64 -13.53 -15.44
N GLY A 218 -5.68 -12.97 -14.83
CA GLY A 218 -6.81 -13.71 -14.28
C GLY A 218 -8.08 -13.35 -15.02
N ALA A 219 -8.70 -14.35 -15.65
CA ALA A 219 -9.91 -14.16 -16.43
C ALA A 219 -11.15 -14.21 -15.55
N GLY A 220 -12.09 -13.30 -15.80
CA GLY A 220 -13.43 -13.38 -15.24
C GLY A 220 -14.30 -14.35 -16.03
N GLN A 221 -15.51 -14.57 -15.54
CA GLN A 221 -16.45 -15.55 -16.11
C GLN A 221 -16.96 -15.18 -17.52
N ARG A 222 -17.11 -13.88 -17.81
CA ARG A 222 -17.52 -13.41 -19.14
C ARG A 222 -16.37 -13.49 -20.14
N ASP A 223 -16.68 -13.76 -21.41
CA ASP A 223 -15.72 -13.80 -22.52
C ASP A 223 -16.18 -12.98 -23.74
N PRO A 224 -16.20 -11.64 -23.62
CA PRO A 224 -16.54 -10.75 -24.72
C PRO A 224 -15.44 -10.76 -25.77
N LYS A 225 -15.81 -10.76 -27.06
CA LYS A 225 -14.84 -10.82 -28.16
C LYS A 225 -13.96 -9.57 -28.31
N ALA A 226 -14.47 -8.41 -27.90
CA ALA A 226 -13.86 -7.11 -28.19
C ALA A 226 -12.72 -6.73 -27.23
N TYR A 227 -12.65 -7.35 -26.04
CA TYR A 227 -11.66 -7.03 -25.02
C TYR A 227 -11.41 -8.24 -24.10
N PRO A 228 -10.22 -8.35 -23.49
CA PRO A 228 -9.98 -9.36 -22.48
C PRO A 228 -10.69 -8.99 -21.18
N ASN A 229 -11.76 -9.70 -20.82
CA ASN A 229 -12.36 -9.61 -19.47
C ASN A 229 -11.46 -10.31 -18.46
N ALA A 230 -10.35 -9.66 -18.10
CA ALA A 230 -9.31 -10.19 -17.24
C ALA A 230 -8.57 -9.07 -16.50
N LEU A 231 -8.19 -9.34 -15.24
CA LEU A 231 -7.28 -8.51 -14.48
C LEU A 231 -5.83 -8.84 -14.84
N ARG A 232 -5.02 -7.80 -15.05
CA ARG A 232 -3.56 -7.92 -15.11
C ARG A 232 -2.95 -7.52 -13.77
N ILE A 233 -2.02 -8.35 -13.28
CA ILE A 233 -1.14 -7.99 -12.17
C ILE A 233 0.29 -7.93 -12.71
N LEU A 234 0.95 -6.80 -12.48
CA LEU A 234 2.35 -6.58 -12.82
C LEU A 234 3.20 -6.81 -11.56
N VAL A 235 4.24 -7.62 -11.66
CA VAL A 235 5.25 -7.77 -10.60
C VAL A 235 6.46 -6.98 -11.00
N ALA A 236 6.94 -6.13 -10.11
CA ALA A 236 8.07 -5.25 -10.36
C ALA A 236 9.00 -5.17 -9.15
N GLU A 237 10.22 -4.70 -9.38
CA GLU A 237 11.10 -4.20 -8.34
C GLU A 237 11.00 -2.68 -8.32
N SER A 238 10.83 -2.10 -7.13
CA SER A 238 10.99 -0.66 -6.98
C SER A 238 12.39 -0.29 -7.47
N ALA A 239 12.47 0.71 -8.36
CA ALA A 239 13.77 1.22 -8.77
C ALA A 239 14.51 1.71 -7.51
N SER A 240 15.82 1.44 -7.43
CA SER A 240 16.68 2.07 -6.42
C SER A 240 16.44 3.58 -6.47
N GLU A 241 16.32 4.23 -5.30
CA GLU A 241 16.22 5.69 -5.16
C GLU A 241 17.44 6.38 -5.82
N ALA A 242 17.41 6.54 -7.14
CA ALA A 242 17.80 7.78 -7.78
C ALA A 242 16.63 8.74 -7.53
N GLY A 243 16.45 9.10 -6.25
CA GLY A 243 15.33 9.91 -5.82
C GLY A 243 15.57 11.31 -6.33
N ARG A 244 14.66 11.84 -7.14
CA ARG A 244 14.65 13.29 -7.31
C ARG A 244 14.18 13.92 -6.02
N VAL A 245 14.80 15.04 -5.67
CA VAL A 245 14.42 15.85 -4.52
C VAL A 245 14.22 17.28 -4.98
N VAL A 246 13.34 18.00 -4.29
CA VAL A 246 13.24 19.44 -4.45
C VAL A 246 14.10 20.08 -3.39
N LEU A 247 15.04 20.89 -3.84
CA LEU A 247 15.76 21.83 -2.99
C LEU A 247 14.98 23.15 -2.99
N LEU A 248 14.55 23.58 -1.81
CA LEU A 248 13.86 24.83 -1.55
C LEU A 248 14.82 25.76 -0.81
N ALA A 249 14.92 27.03 -1.20
CA ALA A 249 15.74 27.98 -0.47
C ALA A 249 15.13 29.36 -0.38
N THR A 250 15.32 30.01 0.77
CA THR A 250 14.95 31.40 1.00
C THR A 250 15.95 32.12 1.89
N ASP A 251 16.10 33.43 1.70
CA ASP A 251 17.00 34.28 2.48
C ASP A 251 16.18 35.24 3.34
N VAL A 252 16.45 35.28 4.65
CA VAL A 252 15.67 36.03 5.63
C VAL A 252 16.57 36.96 6.45
N ASP A 253 16.30 38.26 6.45
CA ASP A 253 17.04 39.30 7.19
C ASP A 253 16.21 40.06 8.23
N ASP A 254 14.93 39.75 8.38
CA ASP A 254 13.97 40.45 9.25
C ASP A 254 13.24 39.51 10.22
N MET A 255 13.76 38.30 10.43
CA MET A 255 13.31 37.35 11.46
C MET A 255 14.36 37.18 12.55
N SER A 256 13.91 37.13 13.81
CA SER A 256 14.79 36.84 14.96
C SER A 256 15.35 35.41 14.85
N PRO A 257 16.67 35.18 15.09
CA PRO A 257 17.27 33.85 15.05
C PRO A 257 16.63 32.82 15.98
N GLU A 258 15.95 33.25 17.05
CA GLU A 258 15.27 32.34 17.99
C GLU A 258 14.13 31.53 17.33
N TYR A 259 13.57 32.02 16.23
CA TYR A 259 12.49 31.35 15.49
C TYR A 259 13.00 30.38 14.41
N VAL A 260 14.33 30.29 14.20
CA VAL A 260 14.91 29.36 13.22
C VAL A 260 14.66 27.90 13.61
N GLU A 261 14.80 27.55 14.89
CA GLU A 261 14.54 26.18 15.34
C GLU A 261 13.05 25.79 15.28
N PRO A 262 12.10 26.62 15.75
CA PRO A 262 10.68 26.40 15.50
C PRO A 262 10.33 26.21 14.02
N LEU A 263 10.88 27.05 13.13
CA LEU A 263 10.74 26.88 11.68
C LEU A 263 11.29 25.52 11.22
N ARG A 264 12.50 25.15 11.65
CA ARG A 264 13.12 23.85 11.32
C ARG A 264 12.22 22.68 11.73
N GLN A 265 11.66 22.72 12.94
CA GLN A 265 10.75 21.68 13.45
C GLN A 265 9.48 21.57 12.60
N ALA A 266 8.88 22.71 12.22
CA ALA A 266 7.72 22.73 11.34
C ALA A 266 8.01 22.15 9.95
N LEU A 267 9.16 22.49 9.37
CA LEU A 267 9.60 21.96 8.07
C LEU A 267 9.82 20.44 8.13
N VAL A 268 10.46 19.94 9.18
CA VAL A 268 10.64 18.49 9.39
C VAL A 268 9.29 17.79 9.58
N ALA A 269 8.37 18.39 10.33
CA ALA A 269 7.02 17.85 10.51
C ALA A 269 6.22 17.80 9.20
N ALA A 270 6.46 18.74 8.27
CA ALA A 270 5.89 18.74 6.93
C ALA A 270 6.59 17.76 5.95
N GLY A 271 7.62 17.04 6.39
CA GLY A 271 8.29 16.00 5.60
C GLY A 271 9.58 16.45 4.91
N ALA A 272 10.21 17.54 5.36
CA ALA A 272 11.57 17.86 4.96
C ALA A 272 12.54 16.71 5.31
N LEU A 273 13.37 16.31 4.36
CA LEU A 273 14.41 15.29 4.52
C LEU A 273 15.66 15.84 5.19
N ASP A 274 15.93 17.13 4.97
CA ASP A 274 17.04 17.87 5.57
C ASP A 274 16.71 19.36 5.58
N VAL A 275 17.17 20.07 6.60
CA VAL A 275 17.01 21.53 6.75
C VAL A 275 18.32 22.11 7.24
N GLN A 276 18.89 23.02 6.45
CA GLN A 276 20.14 23.68 6.73
C GLN A 276 19.92 25.19 6.88
N THR A 277 20.72 25.82 7.73
CA THR A 277 20.70 27.26 7.92
C THR A 277 22.11 27.81 7.73
N TRP A 278 22.26 28.75 6.79
CA TRP A 278 23.54 29.36 6.45
C TRP A 278 23.52 30.84 6.83
N PRO A 279 24.54 31.37 7.52
CA PRO A 279 24.64 32.82 7.71
C PRO A 279 24.89 33.49 6.35
N VAL A 280 24.16 34.56 6.05
CA VAL A 280 24.32 35.33 4.82
C VAL A 280 24.33 36.82 5.13
N GLN A 281 25.13 37.57 4.38
CA GLN A 281 25.07 39.02 4.38
C GLN A 281 24.17 39.49 3.22
N MET A 282 23.16 40.28 3.55
CA MET A 282 22.17 40.81 2.62
C MET A 282 22.39 42.30 2.37
N LYS A 283 21.60 42.88 1.44
CA LYS A 283 21.67 44.30 1.08
C LYS A 283 21.60 45.20 2.31
N LYS A 284 22.13 46.43 2.18
CA LYS A 284 22.18 47.42 3.29
C LYS A 284 22.93 46.92 4.53
N GLY A 285 23.85 45.97 4.36
CA GLY A 285 24.69 45.43 5.43
C GLY A 285 23.95 44.57 6.45
N ARG A 286 22.72 44.15 6.16
CA ARG A 286 21.91 43.34 7.07
C ARG A 286 22.45 41.93 7.16
N GLN A 287 22.57 41.43 8.38
CA GLN A 287 22.86 40.01 8.62
C GLN A 287 21.55 39.25 8.58
N GLY A 288 21.55 38.12 7.89
CA GLY A 288 20.42 37.22 7.78
C GLY A 288 20.88 35.78 7.70
N PHE A 289 19.94 34.90 7.37
CA PHE A 289 20.25 33.50 7.14
C PHE A 289 19.49 32.97 5.92
N ARG A 290 20.13 32.05 5.21
CA ARG A 290 19.49 31.22 4.20
C ARG A 290 18.97 29.96 4.86
N VAL A 291 17.68 29.70 4.73
CA VAL A 291 17.10 28.40 5.03
C VAL A 291 17.06 27.60 3.74
N GLU A 292 17.75 26.46 3.71
CA GLU A 292 17.74 25.53 2.59
C GLU A 292 17.14 24.20 3.05
N VAL A 293 16.16 23.71 2.31
CA VAL A 293 15.35 22.55 2.66
C VAL A 293 15.36 21.55 1.52
N MET A 294 15.67 20.29 1.82
CA MET A 294 15.50 19.20 0.87
C MET A 294 14.20 18.46 1.17
N ALA A 295 13.33 18.31 0.19
CA ALA A 295 12.05 17.61 0.34
C ALA A 295 11.81 16.61 -0.79
N PRO A 296 11.00 15.55 -0.58
CA PRO A 296 10.46 14.76 -1.68
C PRO A 296 9.62 15.65 -2.61
N GLU A 297 9.58 15.35 -3.91
CA GLU A 297 8.77 16.12 -4.87
C GLU A 297 7.29 16.22 -4.44
N SER A 298 6.73 15.10 -3.95
CA SER A 298 5.33 15.02 -3.48
C SER A 298 5.00 15.89 -2.27
N LEU A 299 6.00 16.29 -1.47
CA LEU A 299 5.81 17.11 -0.26
C LEU A 299 6.37 18.52 -0.40
N ALA A 300 6.94 18.88 -1.56
CA ALA A 300 7.59 20.17 -1.76
C ALA A 300 6.63 21.36 -1.56
N GLU A 301 5.36 21.23 -1.95
CA GLU A 301 4.35 22.27 -1.76
C GLU A 301 3.95 22.42 -0.28
N ALA A 302 3.82 21.31 0.46
CA ALA A 302 3.53 21.35 1.90
C ALA A 302 4.67 22.01 2.68
N VAL A 303 5.92 21.66 2.36
CA VAL A 303 7.11 22.27 2.97
C VAL A 303 7.24 23.75 2.60
N THR A 304 6.89 24.11 1.36
CA THR A 304 6.85 25.52 0.91
C THR A 304 5.82 26.33 1.70
N ALA A 305 4.64 25.77 1.97
CA ALA A 305 3.63 26.42 2.80
C ALA A 305 4.13 26.70 4.23
N GLU A 306 4.89 25.77 4.83
CA GLU A 306 5.48 25.99 6.16
C GLU A 306 6.59 27.04 6.16
N LEU A 307 7.38 27.17 5.09
CA LEU A 307 8.34 28.28 4.93
C LEU A 307 7.62 29.64 4.97
N PHE A 308 6.47 29.77 4.31
CA PHE A 308 5.67 31.00 4.35
C PHE A 308 4.99 31.22 5.70
N ARG A 309 4.57 30.15 6.37
CA ARG A 309 3.82 30.23 7.63
C ARG A 309 4.70 30.59 8.83
N HIS A 310 5.94 30.10 8.87
CA HIS A 310 6.84 30.21 10.02
C HIS A 310 8.08 31.06 9.77
N SER A 311 8.16 31.73 8.64
CA SER A 311 9.20 32.73 8.39
C SER A 311 8.60 34.02 7.86
N THR A 312 9.41 35.08 7.83
CA THR A 312 9.04 36.37 7.24
C THR A 312 9.25 36.40 5.72
N THR A 313 9.62 35.28 5.11
CA THR A 313 9.90 35.26 3.67
C THR A 313 8.67 35.55 2.82
N ALA A 314 8.87 36.31 1.74
CA ALA A 314 7.88 36.53 0.70
C ALA A 314 8.10 35.63 -0.54
N GLY A 315 9.14 34.79 -0.56
CA GLY A 315 9.43 33.96 -1.73
C GLY A 315 10.40 32.83 -1.46
N VAL A 316 10.18 31.71 -2.16
CA VAL A 316 11.01 30.50 -2.08
C VAL A 316 11.50 30.16 -3.48
N ARG A 317 12.81 29.91 -3.60
CA ARG A 317 13.42 29.38 -4.84
C ARG A 317 13.36 27.86 -4.79
N ARG A 318 13.09 27.22 -5.93
CA ARG A 318 13.02 25.76 -6.03
C ARG A 318 13.86 25.23 -7.19
N TRP A 319 14.50 24.09 -6.98
CA TRP A 319 15.23 23.35 -8.01
C TRP A 319 15.04 21.85 -7.81
N VAL A 320 14.86 21.11 -8.89
CA VAL A 320 14.84 19.63 -8.85
C VAL A 320 16.26 19.12 -8.99
N ALA A 321 16.69 18.27 -8.06
CA ALA A 321 18.00 17.66 -8.05
C ALA A 321 17.89 16.14 -8.10
N GLU A 322 18.78 15.50 -8.87
CA GLU A 322 18.95 14.05 -8.81
C GLU A 322 19.77 13.68 -7.58
N ARG A 323 19.32 12.69 -6.81
CA ARG A 323 20.01 12.20 -5.62
C ARG A 323 20.35 10.73 -5.77
N ALA A 324 21.63 10.39 -5.67
CA ALA A 324 22.06 9.01 -5.50
C ALA A 324 22.06 8.65 -4.01
N THR A 325 21.47 7.52 -3.66
CA THR A 325 21.44 7.01 -2.29
C THR A 325 21.96 5.58 -2.22
N LEU A 326 22.52 5.20 -1.06
CA LEU A 326 22.80 3.79 -0.79
C LEU A 326 21.52 3.09 -0.34
N PRO A 327 21.31 1.82 -0.75
CA PRO A 327 20.33 0.96 -0.11
C PRO A 327 20.54 0.98 1.40
N ARG A 328 19.43 1.06 2.12
CA ARG A 328 19.43 1.13 3.58
C ARG A 328 18.25 0.38 4.15
N HIS A 329 18.49 -0.27 5.27
CA HIS A 329 17.45 -0.90 6.08
C HIS A 329 17.67 -0.52 7.55
N GLN A 330 16.69 -0.84 8.40
CA GLN A 330 16.80 -0.62 9.84
C GLN A 330 16.79 -1.98 10.55
N LEU A 331 17.62 -2.09 11.58
CA LEU A 331 17.56 -3.16 12.57
C LEU A 331 17.40 -2.55 13.95
N THR A 332 16.99 -3.35 14.92
CA THR A 332 16.90 -2.93 16.32
C THR A 332 17.91 -3.70 17.15
N VAL A 333 18.79 -2.99 17.85
CA VAL A 333 19.70 -3.55 18.84
C VAL A 333 19.10 -3.33 20.22
N ARG A 334 19.21 -4.34 21.09
CA ARG A 334 18.83 -4.19 22.52
C ARG A 334 20.08 -4.09 23.36
N LEU A 335 20.38 -2.88 23.85
CA LEU A 335 21.48 -2.64 24.79
C LEU A 335 20.90 -2.61 26.21
N ASP A 336 21.31 -3.56 27.06
CA ASP A 336 20.84 -3.68 28.45
C ASP A 336 19.30 -3.65 28.58
N GLY A 337 18.59 -4.22 27.60
CA GLY A 337 17.13 -4.27 27.53
C GLY A 337 16.47 -3.08 26.82
N VAL A 338 17.19 -1.99 26.54
CA VAL A 338 16.68 -0.81 25.83
C VAL A 338 16.87 -0.98 24.32
N ALA A 339 15.79 -0.79 23.57
CA ALA A 339 15.81 -0.88 22.12
C ALA A 339 16.36 0.41 21.50
N VAL A 340 17.34 0.26 20.60
CA VAL A 340 17.91 1.35 19.80
C VAL A 340 17.82 0.94 18.33
N ARG A 341 17.17 1.76 17.51
CA ARG A 341 17.15 1.56 16.06
C ARG A 341 18.51 1.89 15.48
N VAL A 342 18.94 1.07 14.52
CA VAL A 342 20.21 1.22 13.82
C VAL A 342 19.95 1.19 12.34
N LYS A 343 20.41 2.24 11.66
CA LYS A 343 20.40 2.36 10.22
C LYS A 343 21.60 1.61 9.64
N VAL A 344 21.33 0.68 8.74
CA VAL A 344 22.34 -0.09 8.01
C VAL A 344 22.38 0.42 6.57
N LEU A 345 23.57 0.74 6.07
CA LEU A 345 23.83 1.27 4.74
C LEU A 345 24.70 0.29 3.97
N ASP A 346 24.25 -0.14 2.80
CA ASP A 346 24.94 -1.11 1.95
C ASP A 346 25.65 -0.40 0.80
N GLY A 347 26.99 -0.30 0.85
CA GLY A 347 27.77 0.44 -0.15
C GLY A 347 29.20 -0.05 -0.30
N GLY A 348 29.39 -1.30 -0.72
CA GLY A 348 30.69 -1.98 -0.79
C GLY A 348 31.18 -2.49 0.56
N SER A 349 31.13 -1.64 1.59
CA SER A 349 31.14 -2.04 3.00
C SER A 349 29.80 -1.74 3.66
N VAL A 350 29.48 -2.52 4.70
CA VAL A 350 28.31 -2.25 5.54
C VAL A 350 28.69 -1.16 6.53
N ARG A 351 27.85 -0.13 6.62
CA ARG A 351 27.97 0.91 7.66
C ARG A 351 26.73 0.90 8.53
N VAL A 352 26.94 0.90 9.84
CA VAL A 352 25.88 0.99 10.83
C VAL A 352 25.89 2.37 11.48
N LYS A 353 24.70 2.91 11.77
CA LYS A 353 24.56 4.16 12.49
C LYS A 353 23.34 4.11 13.41
N PRO A 354 23.51 4.15 14.74
CA PRO A 354 22.40 4.24 15.68
C PRO A 354 21.60 5.52 15.44
N GLU A 355 20.28 5.44 15.57
CA GLU A 355 19.41 6.61 15.51
C GLU A 355 19.68 7.50 16.73
N TYR A 356 19.93 8.78 16.47
CA TYR A 356 20.42 9.72 17.49
C TYR A 356 19.45 9.90 18.65
N ASP A 357 18.15 10.05 18.37
CA ASP A 357 17.13 10.23 19.40
C ASP A 357 16.98 8.98 20.29
N ASP A 358 17.09 7.79 19.71
CA ASP A 358 17.07 6.53 20.45
C ASP A 358 18.32 6.39 21.33
N VAL A 359 19.48 6.83 20.85
CA VAL A 359 20.71 6.88 21.66
C VAL A 359 20.55 7.82 22.85
N LEU A 360 19.96 9.01 22.66
CA LEU A 360 19.72 9.95 23.76
C LEU A 360 18.75 9.36 24.79
N ALA A 361 17.64 8.76 24.33
CA ALA A 361 16.68 8.11 25.22
C ALA A 361 17.31 6.95 25.99
N ALA A 362 18.11 6.10 25.32
CA ALA A 362 18.81 5.00 25.95
C ALA A 362 19.90 5.47 26.93
N ALA A 363 20.65 6.51 26.58
CA ALA A 363 21.64 7.13 27.46
C ALA A 363 21.00 7.63 28.76
N GLN A 364 19.84 8.28 28.66
CA GLN A 364 19.09 8.75 29.82
C GLN A 364 18.54 7.60 30.67
N ALA A 365 17.97 6.57 30.03
CA ALA A 365 17.43 5.40 30.72
C ALA A 365 18.51 4.58 31.44
N LEU A 366 19.70 4.48 30.85
CA LEU A 366 20.81 3.67 31.37
C LEU A 366 21.78 4.46 32.28
N GLY A 367 21.63 5.78 32.36
CA GLY A 367 22.56 6.65 33.10
C GLY A 367 23.97 6.66 32.52
N ARG A 368 24.11 6.53 31.19
CA ARG A 368 25.40 6.42 30.48
C ARG A 368 25.61 7.59 29.51
N PRO A 369 26.87 7.97 29.19
CA PRO A 369 27.13 8.96 28.16
C PRO A 369 26.61 8.51 26.78
N PRO A 370 25.94 9.39 25.99
CA PRO A 370 25.41 9.03 24.67
C PRO A 370 26.43 8.42 23.70
N LEU A 371 27.68 8.92 23.72
CA LEU A 371 28.74 8.39 22.85
C LEU A 371 29.11 6.93 23.19
N GLU A 372 29.04 6.54 24.46
CA GLU A 372 29.31 5.16 24.87
C GLU A 372 28.17 4.23 24.46
N VAL A 373 26.93 4.70 24.59
CA VAL A 373 25.73 3.98 24.13
C VAL A 373 25.79 3.77 22.63
N ALA A 374 26.06 4.83 21.85
CA ALA A 374 26.19 4.74 20.40
C ALA A 374 27.24 3.69 19.99
N ARG A 375 28.45 3.76 20.55
CA ARG A 375 29.53 2.80 20.24
C ARG A 375 29.21 1.36 20.64
N ALA A 376 28.51 1.15 21.75
CA ALA A 376 28.09 -0.18 22.16
C ALA A 376 27.06 -0.76 21.17
N VAL A 377 26.05 0.05 20.83
CA VAL A 377 25.03 -0.32 19.85
C VAL A 377 25.63 -0.59 18.46
N GLU A 378 26.60 0.22 18.02
CA GLU A 378 27.32 0.01 16.75
C GLU A 378 28.00 -1.36 16.71
N ARG A 379 28.77 -1.73 17.74
CA ARG A 379 29.46 -3.03 17.80
C ARG A 379 28.50 -4.22 17.82
N ASP A 380 27.40 -4.09 18.56
CA ASP A 380 26.38 -5.15 18.65
C ASP A 380 25.67 -5.32 17.29
N ALA A 381 25.35 -4.21 16.61
CA ALA A 381 24.78 -4.24 15.27
C ALA A 381 25.73 -4.91 14.26
N GLU A 382 27.02 -4.55 14.27
CA GLU A 382 28.03 -5.17 13.39
C GLU A 382 28.13 -6.68 13.62
N THR A 383 28.11 -7.10 14.89
CA THR A 383 28.16 -8.52 15.27
C THR A 383 26.92 -9.29 14.79
N MET A 384 25.73 -8.69 14.92
CA MET A 384 24.48 -9.28 14.41
C MET A 384 24.51 -9.45 12.89
N ILE A 385 25.01 -8.45 12.17
CA ILE A 385 25.10 -8.49 10.70
C ILE A 385 26.10 -9.56 10.26
N ALA A 386 27.25 -9.70 10.94
CA ALA A 386 28.25 -10.72 10.64
C ALA A 386 27.67 -12.14 10.79
N LYS A 387 26.95 -12.41 11.88
CA LYS A 387 26.30 -13.71 12.12
C LYS A 387 25.20 -14.08 11.12
N THR A 388 24.63 -13.11 10.42
CA THR A 388 23.58 -13.35 9.43
C THR A 388 24.15 -13.71 8.06
N LYS A 389 25.47 -13.55 7.86
CA LYS A 389 26.18 -13.88 6.62
C LYS A 389 26.88 -15.24 6.65
N GLU A 390 27.02 -15.85 7.82
CA GLU A 390 27.42 -17.27 8.02
C GLU A 390 26.18 -18.16 7.96
#